data_AF-A0A2V6YYM2-F1
#
_entry.id   AF-A0A2V6YYM2-F1
#
_cell.length_a   1.000
_cell.length_b   1.000
_cell.length_c   1.000
_cell.angle_alpha   90.00
_cell.angle_beta   90.00
_cell.angle_gamma   90.00
#
_symmetry.space_group_name_H-M   'P 1'
#
loop_
_entity.id
_entity.type
_entity.pdbx_description
1 polymer ?
#
loop_
_entity_poly.entity_id
_entity_poly.type
_entity_poly.pdbx_seq_one_letter_code
_entity_poly.pdbx_strand_id
1 'polypeptide(L)'
;HHTLCLHRSQPNRSSGRRVGLAISYVPTHVRHLGVKHKTPAMLVRGVDAYGHFDLEPAPTADQDDQARAAYARSYEGYRLAYAEQVALEGE
;
A
#
# COMPACT_ATOMS: atom_id res chain seq x y z
N HIS A 1 -2.00 8.11 -11.59
CA HIS A 1 -1.41 7.75 -12.90
C HIS A 1 -1.06 6.28 -12.85
N HIS A 2 -0.89 5.61 -14.01
CA HIS A 2 -0.33 4.25 -14.00
C HIS A 2 1.08 4.28 -13.39
N THR A 3 1.47 3.31 -12.56
CA THR A 3 2.75 3.33 -11.83
C THR A 3 3.97 3.51 -12.74
N LEU A 4 3.91 3.02 -13.99
CA LEU A 4 4.97 3.17 -14.99
C LEU A 4 4.89 4.48 -15.82
N CYS A 5 3.96 5.37 -15.52
CA CYS A 5 3.84 6.66 -16.21
C CYS A 5 5.02 7.55 -15.80
N LEU A 6 5.80 8.02 -16.77
CA LEU A 6 6.87 8.98 -16.52
C LEU A 6 6.28 10.27 -15.92
N HIS A 7 6.77 10.67 -14.75
CA HIS A 7 6.28 11.86 -14.07
C HIS A 7 7.40 12.60 -13.32
N ARG A 8 7.20 13.91 -13.09
CA ARG A 8 8.07 14.74 -12.25
C ARG A 8 7.26 15.77 -11.49
N SER A 9 7.78 16.24 -10.36
CA SER A 9 7.21 17.39 -9.64
C SER A 9 8.20 18.55 -9.67
N GLN A 10 7.71 19.75 -9.99
CA GLN A 10 8.54 20.96 -9.98
C GLN A 10 8.82 21.45 -8.53
N PRO A 11 9.90 22.22 -8.32
CA PRO A 11 10.15 22.90 -7.05
C PRO A 11 8.97 23.78 -6.63
N ASN A 12 8.64 23.75 -5.34
CA ASN A 12 7.67 24.66 -4.76
C ASN A 12 8.34 26.01 -4.46
N ARG A 13 7.92 27.09 -5.14
CA ARG A 13 8.46 28.45 -4.97
C ARG A 13 7.61 29.34 -4.04
N SER A 14 6.55 28.80 -3.46
CA SER A 14 5.70 29.53 -2.51
C SER A 14 6.22 29.44 -1.08
N SER A 15 5.69 30.28 -0.19
CA SER A 15 5.93 30.20 1.25
C SER A 15 5.14 29.09 1.96
N GLY A 16 4.23 28.41 1.25
CA GLY A 16 3.36 27.36 1.80
C GLY A 16 3.86 25.94 1.51
N ARG A 17 3.39 24.96 2.29
CA ARG A 17 3.67 23.53 2.05
C ARG A 17 2.79 22.98 0.93
N ARG A 18 3.38 22.14 0.07
CA ARG A 18 2.64 21.29 -0.89
C ARG A 18 2.59 19.87 -0.35
N VAL A 19 1.41 19.40 0.03
CA VAL A 19 1.19 18.02 0.52
C VAL A 19 0.47 17.23 -0.57
N GLY A 20 1.04 16.08 -0.94
CA GLY A 20 0.42 15.15 -1.89
C GLY A 20 -0.02 13.88 -1.18
N LEU A 21 -1.22 13.40 -1.51
CA LEU A 21 -1.73 12.09 -1.10
C LEU A 21 -1.85 11.21 -2.34
N ALA A 22 -1.15 10.08 -2.32
CA ALA A 22 -1.21 9.09 -3.40
C ALA A 22 -1.90 7.81 -2.88
N ILE A 23 -2.84 7.28 -3.67
CA ILE A 23 -3.52 6.03 -3.39
C ILE A 23 -3.38 5.17 -4.64
N SER A 24 -2.85 3.96 -4.46
CA SER A 24 -2.68 2.97 -5.53
C SER A 24 -3.80 1.94 -5.44
N TYR A 25 -4.41 1.63 -6.59
CA TYR A 25 -5.45 0.61 -6.70
C TYR A 25 -4.96 -0.51 -7.60
N VAL A 26 -5.26 -1.75 -7.21
CA VAL A 26 -5.02 -2.95 -7.99
C VAL A 26 -6.24 -3.87 -7.92
N PRO A 27 -6.57 -4.65 -8.96
CA PRO A 27 -7.66 -5.61 -8.90
C PRO A 27 -7.25 -6.84 -8.05
N THR A 28 -8.21 -7.54 -7.46
CA THR A 28 -7.96 -8.65 -6.51
C THR A 28 -7.18 -9.83 -7.11
N HIS A 29 -7.17 -9.98 -8.44
CA HIS A 29 -6.48 -11.06 -9.14
C HIS A 29 -4.97 -10.86 -9.32
N VAL A 30 -4.43 -9.66 -9.07
CA VAL A 30 -2.96 -9.47 -9.15
C VAL A 30 -2.29 -9.94 -7.86
N ARG A 31 -1.01 -10.28 -7.98
CA ARG A 31 -0.16 -10.65 -6.85
C ARG A 31 1.23 -10.08 -7.03
N HIS A 32 1.95 -9.89 -5.93
CA HIS A 32 3.38 -9.58 -5.97
C HIS A 32 4.19 -10.82 -6.38
N LEU A 33 5.43 -10.59 -6.81
CA LEU A 33 6.39 -11.66 -7.12
C LEU A 33 6.78 -12.42 -5.84
N GLY A 34 6.99 -11.69 -4.74
CA GLY A 34 7.14 -12.26 -3.40
C GLY A 34 5.81 -12.79 -2.89
N VAL A 35 5.82 -14.00 -2.34
CA VAL A 35 4.63 -14.70 -1.81
C VAL A 35 4.81 -15.24 -0.40
N LYS A 36 6.02 -15.14 0.17
CA LYS A 36 6.28 -15.56 1.56
C LYS A 36 5.57 -14.63 2.54
N HIS A 37 5.55 -13.33 2.26
CA HIS A 37 4.75 -12.36 3.01
C HIS A 37 3.70 -11.73 2.10
N LYS A 38 2.43 -11.80 2.52
CA LYS A 38 1.36 -11.11 1.82
C LYS A 38 1.46 -9.62 2.10
N THR A 39 1.48 -8.81 1.05
CA THR A 39 1.36 -7.36 1.20
C THR A 39 -0.01 -7.03 1.80
N PRO A 40 -0.09 -6.14 2.80
CA PRO A 40 -1.36 -5.67 3.31
C PRO A 40 -2.06 -4.77 2.28
N ALA A 41 -3.39 -4.86 2.24
CA ALA A 41 -4.21 -3.99 1.39
C ALA A 41 -5.63 -3.84 1.95
N MET A 42 -6.33 -2.77 1.57
CA MET A 42 -7.75 -2.60 1.89
C MET A 42 -8.64 -2.99 0.71
N LEU A 43 -9.62 -3.87 0.95
CA LEU A 43 -10.66 -4.15 -0.04
C LEU A 43 -11.67 -3.00 -0.06
N VAL A 44 -11.59 -2.16 -1.08
CA VAL A 44 -12.43 -0.96 -1.20
C VAL A 44 -13.66 -1.14 -2.12
N ARG A 45 -13.69 -2.22 -2.92
CA ARG A 45 -14.81 -2.51 -3.82
C ARG A 45 -14.84 -3.98 -4.25
N GLY A 46 -16.03 -4.56 -4.32
CA GLY A 46 -16.24 -5.92 -4.84
C GLY A 46 -15.94 -7.00 -3.81
N VAL A 47 -15.47 -8.15 -4.29
CA VAL A 47 -15.19 -9.35 -3.49
C VAL A 47 -13.77 -9.83 -3.81
N ASP A 48 -13.01 -10.20 -2.79
CA ASP A 48 -11.74 -10.91 -2.96
C ASP A 48 -11.97 -12.42 -3.00
N ALA A 49 -11.70 -13.03 -4.15
CA ALA A 49 -11.77 -14.48 -4.36
C ALA A 49 -10.38 -15.13 -4.48
N TYR A 50 -9.30 -14.35 -4.38
CA TYR A 50 -7.93 -14.78 -4.64
C TYR A 50 -7.07 -14.84 -3.38
N GLY A 51 -7.32 -13.96 -2.40
CA GLY A 51 -6.64 -13.99 -1.10
C GLY A 51 -5.13 -13.74 -1.19
N HIS A 52 -4.69 -12.95 -2.18
CA HIS A 52 -3.28 -12.62 -2.41
C HIS A 52 -2.72 -11.54 -1.47
N PHE A 53 -3.60 -10.80 -0.80
CA PHE A 53 -3.26 -9.73 0.14
C PHE A 53 -3.78 -10.05 1.53
N ASP A 54 -3.15 -9.49 2.55
CA ASP A 54 -3.71 -9.48 3.90
C ASP A 54 -4.64 -8.28 4.05
N LEU A 55 -5.94 -8.55 4.18
CA LEU A 55 -6.95 -7.50 4.17
C LEU A 55 -6.95 -6.70 5.47
N GLU A 56 -6.82 -5.39 5.33
CA GLU A 56 -6.87 -4.43 6.42
C GLU A 56 -8.33 -4.06 6.76
N PRO A 57 -8.68 -3.92 8.06
CA PRO A 57 -9.98 -3.41 8.45
C PRO A 57 -10.11 -1.93 8.11
N ALA A 58 -11.33 -1.49 7.79
CA ALA A 58 -11.63 -0.07 7.70
C ALA A 58 -11.56 0.57 9.11
N PRO A 59 -10.99 1.78 9.25
CA PRO A 59 -11.08 2.53 10.50
C PRO A 59 -12.54 2.91 10.78
N THR A 60 -12.94 2.86 12.05
CA THR A 60 -14.33 3.10 12.47
C THR A 60 -14.53 4.49 13.08
N ALA A 61 -13.45 5.12 13.56
CA ALA A 61 -13.44 6.46 14.12
C ALA A 61 -12.05 7.10 14.01
N ASP A 62 -12.00 8.42 14.14
CA ASP A 62 -10.73 9.15 14.21
C ASP A 62 -9.94 8.78 15.47
N GLN A 63 -8.64 8.57 15.30
CA GLN A 63 -7.69 8.23 16.37
C GLN A 63 -8.03 6.97 17.16
N ASP A 64 -8.84 6.07 16.60
CA ASP A 64 -9.16 4.78 17.21
C ASP A 64 -7.90 3.92 17.42
N ASP A 65 -7.78 3.33 18.62
CA ASP A 65 -6.62 2.53 18.99
C ASP A 65 -6.53 1.24 18.18
N GLN A 66 -7.65 0.67 17.73
CA GLN A 66 -7.64 -0.52 16.87
C GLN A 66 -7.13 -0.18 15.46
N ALA A 67 -7.52 0.97 14.90
CA ALA A 67 -7.01 1.47 13.63
C ALA A 67 -5.50 1.77 13.71
N ARG A 68 -5.02 2.32 14.82
CA ARG A 68 -3.59 2.54 15.05
C ARG A 68 -2.81 1.23 15.15
N ALA A 69 -3.36 0.23 15.85
CA ALA A 69 -2.77 -1.10 15.92
C ALA A 69 -2.79 -1.81 14.56
N ALA A 70 -3.86 -1.64 13.76
CA ALA A 70 -3.96 -2.17 12.40
C ALA A 70 -2.90 -1.54 11.48
N TYR A 71 -2.71 -0.21 11.56
CA TYR A 71 -1.66 0.49 10.84
C TYR A 71 -0.26 -0.05 11.20
N ALA A 72 0.03 -0.27 12.48
CA ALA A 72 1.32 -0.82 12.90
C ALA A 72 1.60 -2.21 12.29
N ARG A 73 0.59 -3.09 12.27
CA ARG A 73 0.70 -4.42 11.63
C ARG A 73 0.88 -4.30 10.11
N SER A 74 0.13 -3.41 9.47
CA SER A 74 0.22 -3.14 8.04
C SER A 74 1.61 -2.63 7.64
N TYR A 75 2.15 -1.67 8.39
CA TYR A 75 3.46 -1.13 8.07
C TYR A 75 4.57 -2.19 8.19
N GLU A 76 4.48 -3.08 9.16
CA GLU A 76 5.41 -4.21 9.29
C GLU A 76 5.26 -5.21 8.13
N GLY A 77 4.03 -5.62 7.81
CA GLY A 77 3.75 -6.52 6.68
C GLY A 77 4.23 -5.95 5.35
N TYR A 78 4.00 -4.65 5.11
CA TYR A 78 4.51 -3.94 3.93
C TYR A 78 6.04 -3.99 3.85
N ARG A 79 6.74 -3.74 4.97
CA ARG A 79 8.22 -3.77 5.00
C ARG A 79 8.77 -5.15 4.66
N LEU A 80 8.17 -6.21 5.21
CA LEU A 80 8.58 -7.59 4.94
C LEU A 80 8.34 -7.99 3.48
N ALA A 81 7.15 -7.71 2.96
CA ALA A 81 6.81 -8.00 1.57
C ALA A 81 7.65 -7.19 0.57
N TYR A 82 7.98 -5.93 0.90
CA TYR A 82 8.86 -5.09 0.09
C TYR A 82 10.29 -5.63 0.09
N ALA A 83 10.85 -6.00 1.25
CA ALA A 83 12.19 -6.56 1.35
C ALA A 83 12.34 -7.86 0.53
N GLU A 84 11.30 -8.70 0.54
CA GLU A 84 11.24 -9.90 -0.30
C GLU A 84 11.23 -9.57 -1.80
N GLN A 85 10.43 -8.60 -2.23
CA GLN A 85 10.37 -8.18 -3.64
C GLN A 85 11.70 -7.64 -4.14
N VAL A 86 12.36 -6.77 -3.35
CA VAL A 86 13.68 -6.22 -3.69
C VAL A 86 14.72 -7.33 -3.84
N ALA A 87 14.67 -8.37 -3.00
CA ALA A 87 15.58 -9.51 -3.10
C ALA A 87 15.37 -10.29 -4.40
N LEU A 88 14.11 -10.46 -4.85
CA LEU A 88 13.76 -11.17 -6.07
C LEU A 88 14.06 -10.38 -7.36
N GLU A 89 14.02 -9.05 -7.32
CA GLU A 89 14.38 -8.21 -8.48
C GLU A 89 15.90 -8.14 -8.73
N GLY A 90 16.72 -8.50 -7.73
CA GLY A 90 18.18 -8.50 -7.82
C GLY A 90 18.79 -9.79 -8.38
N GLU A 91 17.99 -10.81 -8.66
CA GLU A 91 18.37 -12.10 -9.28
C GLU A 91 18.08 -12.11 -10.78
#